data_AF-A0A7Y3GQL3-F1
#
_entry.id   AF-A0A7Y3GQL3-F1
#
_cell.length_a   1.000
_cell.length_b   1.000
_cell.length_c   1.000
_cell.angle_alpha   90.00
_cell.angle_beta   90.00
_cell.angle_gamma   90.00
#
_symmetry.space_group_name_H-M   'P 1'
#
loop_
_entity.id
_entity.type
_entity.pdbx_description
1 polymer ?
#
loop_
_entity_poly.entity_id
_entity_poly.type
_entity_poly.pdbx_seq_one_letter_code
_entity_poly.pdbx_strand_id
1 'polypeptide(L)'
;YESQQKPNEAIGNIERAQHKHQRNALHYQIGKVSADYNVQLDKGEKCLKAYLSNYSSADGVPKEWAYYRLAQIFKHKKEKTRALQYINKALSLRSDFKQAIAEKAIIQSM
;
A
#
# COMPACT_ATOMS: atom_id res chain seq x y z
N TYR A 1 -8.76 -29.79 31.23
CA TYR A 1 -9.34 -29.65 29.89
C TYR A 1 -9.30 -28.21 29.36
N GLU A 2 -9.41 -27.17 30.19
CA GLU A 2 -9.37 -25.75 29.73
C GLU A 2 -7.98 -25.19 29.40
N SER A 3 -6.89 -25.85 29.84
CA SER A 3 -5.52 -25.36 29.67
C SER A 3 -4.86 -25.71 28.32
N GLN A 4 -5.40 -26.68 27.57
CA GLN A 4 -4.84 -27.11 26.28
C GLN A 4 -5.51 -26.45 25.05
N GLN A 5 -6.64 -25.76 25.21
CA GLN A 5 -7.29 -25.03 24.11
C GLN A 5 -6.58 -23.71 23.76
N LYS A 6 -6.05 -23.00 24.76
CA LYS A 6 -5.42 -21.69 24.59
C LYS A 6 -4.18 -21.69 23.67
N PRO A 7 -3.28 -22.71 23.73
CA PRO A 7 -2.13 -22.78 22.81
C PRO A 7 -2.53 -23.04 21.36
N ASN A 8 -3.50 -23.92 21.11
CA ASN A 8 -3.93 -24.27 19.75
C ASN A 8 -4.68 -23.10 19.07
N GLU A 9 -5.51 -22.38 19.83
CA GLU A 9 -6.13 -21.13 19.34
C GLU A 9 -5.08 -20.05 19.07
N ALA A 10 -4.06 -19.93 19.94
CA ALA A 10 -2.96 -18.99 19.74
C ALA A 10 -2.16 -19.33 18.47
N ILE A 11 -1.82 -20.60 18.23
CA ILE A 11 -1.14 -21.05 17.01
C ILE A 11 -2.00 -20.73 15.78
N GLY A 12 -3.29 -21.09 15.78
CA GLY A 12 -4.19 -20.79 14.67
C GLY A 12 -4.38 -19.28 14.42
N ASN A 13 -4.32 -18.45 15.47
CA ASN A 13 -4.33 -16.99 15.34
C ASN A 13 -3.01 -16.47 14.73
N ILE A 14 -1.87 -17.03 15.12
CA ILE A 14 -0.54 -16.70 14.57
C ILE A 14 -0.48 -17.08 13.08
N GLU A 15 -0.93 -18.28 12.71
CA GLU A 15 -0.97 -18.74 11.32
C GLU A 15 -1.89 -17.86 10.45
N ARG A 16 -3.08 -17.51 10.95
CA ARG A 16 -4.00 -16.58 10.27
C ARG A 16 -3.40 -15.19 10.10
N ALA A 17 -2.73 -14.68 11.13
CA ALA A 17 -2.02 -13.40 11.06
C ALA A 17 -0.89 -13.48 10.01
N GLN A 18 -0.06 -14.52 10.04
CA GLN A 18 1.02 -14.73 9.09
C GLN A 18 0.52 -14.80 7.64
N HIS A 19 -0.54 -15.58 7.37
CA HIS A 19 -1.12 -15.67 6.04
C HIS A 19 -1.69 -14.31 5.58
N LYS A 20 -2.32 -13.55 6.48
CA LYS A 20 -2.80 -12.19 6.19
C LYS A 20 -1.64 -11.26 5.84
N HIS A 21 -0.54 -11.27 6.59
CA HIS A 21 0.64 -10.46 6.30
C HIS A 21 1.29 -10.82 4.97
N GLN A 22 1.45 -12.12 4.67
CA GLN A 22 1.98 -12.58 3.38
C GLN A 22 1.11 -12.11 2.22
N ARG A 23 -0.22 -12.23 2.36
CA ARG A 23 -1.18 -11.75 1.36
C ARG A 23 -1.10 -10.23 1.19
N ASN A 24 -0.90 -9.49 2.29
CA ASN A 24 -0.81 -8.04 2.24
C ASN A 24 0.49 -7.57 1.57
N ALA A 25 1.62 -8.21 1.89
CA ALA A 25 2.89 -7.96 1.22
C ALA A 25 2.77 -8.18 -0.30
N LEU A 26 2.08 -9.24 -0.74
CA LEU A 26 1.84 -9.51 -2.16
C LEU A 26 1.01 -8.39 -2.82
N HIS A 27 -0.02 -7.88 -2.14
CA HIS A 27 -0.79 -6.74 -2.65
C HIS A 27 0.07 -5.51 -2.90
N TYR A 28 0.99 -5.20 -1.98
CA TYR A 28 1.92 -4.09 -2.18
C TYR A 28 2.83 -4.31 -3.40
N GLN A 29 3.40 -5.52 -3.55
CA GLN A 29 4.30 -5.82 -4.68
C GLN A 29 3.61 -5.70 -6.04
N ILE A 30 2.38 -6.22 -6.17
CA ILE A 30 1.58 -6.05 -7.40
C ILE A 30 1.36 -4.55 -7.68
N GLY A 31 0.98 -3.79 -6.65
CA GLY A 31 0.80 -2.34 -6.74
C GLY A 31 2.05 -1.59 -7.20
N LYS A 32 3.21 -1.96 -6.64
CA LYS A 32 4.50 -1.38 -7.00
C LYS A 32 4.86 -1.67 -8.46
N VAL A 33 4.76 -2.93 -8.91
CA VAL A 33 5.06 -3.29 -10.31
C VAL A 33 4.12 -2.56 -11.27
N SER A 34 2.83 -2.49 -10.94
CA SER A 34 1.86 -1.73 -11.75
C SER A 34 2.20 -0.24 -11.86
N ALA A 35 2.65 0.38 -10.77
CA ALA A 35 3.06 1.78 -10.74
C ALA A 35 4.39 2.02 -11.48
N ASP A 36 5.41 1.19 -11.24
CA ASP A 36 6.76 1.36 -11.81
C ASP A 36 6.76 1.16 -13.33
N TYR A 37 5.98 0.20 -13.84
CA TYR A 37 6.00 -0.19 -15.25
C TYR A 37 4.77 0.27 -16.04
N ASN A 38 3.85 1.00 -15.42
CA ASN A 38 2.60 1.46 -16.05
C ASN A 38 1.79 0.29 -16.69
N VAL A 39 1.61 -0.79 -15.94
CA VAL A 39 0.89 -2.00 -16.40
C VAL A 39 -0.21 -2.39 -15.43
N GLN A 40 -1.32 -2.90 -15.95
CA GLN A 40 -2.44 -3.40 -15.14
C GLN A 40 -2.86 -2.42 -14.03
N LEU A 41 -2.97 -1.13 -14.35
CA LEU A 41 -3.16 -0.03 -13.38
C LEU A 41 -4.36 -0.24 -12.45
N ASP A 42 -5.48 -0.77 -12.96
CA ASP A 42 -6.67 -1.07 -12.13
C ASP A 42 -6.42 -2.18 -11.11
N LYS A 43 -5.63 -3.19 -11.49
CA LYS A 43 -5.24 -4.26 -10.58
C LYS A 43 -4.30 -3.72 -9.51
N GLY A 44 -3.30 -2.93 -9.91
CA GLY A 44 -2.39 -2.26 -9.00
C GLY A 44 -3.12 -1.38 -7.99
N GLU A 45 -4.08 -0.58 -8.44
CA GLU A 45 -4.92 0.26 -7.58
C GLU A 45 -5.70 -0.58 -6.56
N LYS A 46 -6.41 -1.62 -7.03
CA LYS A 46 -7.19 -2.52 -6.15
C LYS A 46 -6.29 -3.18 -5.11
N CYS A 47 -5.12 -3.65 -5.50
CA CYS A 47 -4.15 -4.26 -4.60
C CYS A 47 -3.63 -3.25 -3.56
N LEU A 48 -3.23 -2.03 -3.96
CA LEU A 48 -2.77 -1.02 -3.00
C LEU A 48 -3.87 -0.54 -2.05
N LYS A 49 -5.11 -0.44 -2.52
CA LYS A 49 -6.26 -0.16 -1.64
C LYS A 49 -6.49 -1.29 -0.64
N ALA A 50 -6.43 -2.55 -1.09
CA ALA A 50 -6.52 -3.69 -0.19
C ALA A 50 -5.36 -3.73 0.81
N TYR A 51 -4.15 -3.34 0.40
CA TYR A 51 -2.99 -3.18 1.27
C TYR A 51 -3.25 -2.19 2.39
N LEU A 52 -3.73 -0.99 2.05
CA LEU A 52 -4.03 0.08 3.00
C LEU A 52 -5.17 -0.31 3.96
N SER A 53 -6.21 -0.99 3.48
CA SER A 53 -7.35 -1.42 4.30
C SER A 53 -6.97 -2.52 5.29
N ASN A 54 -6.03 -3.39 4.94
CA ASN A 54 -5.58 -4.50 5.79
C ASN A 54 -4.30 -4.20 6.56
N TYR A 55 -3.78 -2.96 6.45
CA TYR A 55 -2.52 -2.55 7.00
C TYR A 55 -2.45 -2.74 8.53
N SER A 56 -1.29 -3.20 8.98
CA SER A 56 -0.90 -3.40 10.37
C SER A 56 0.53 -2.91 10.58
N SER A 57 0.94 -2.72 11.84
CA SER A 57 2.33 -2.39 12.18
C SER A 57 3.34 -3.50 11.85
N ALA A 58 2.88 -4.73 11.61
CA ALA A 58 3.72 -5.85 11.20
C ALA A 58 4.00 -5.87 9.68
N ASP A 59 3.35 -5.00 8.90
CA ASP A 59 3.68 -4.86 7.48
C ASP A 59 4.98 -4.09 7.31
N GLY A 60 5.91 -4.65 6.51
CA GLY A 60 7.26 -4.09 6.35
C GLY A 60 7.35 -2.81 5.51
N VAL A 61 6.26 -2.41 4.82
CA VAL A 61 6.27 -1.23 3.97
C VAL A 61 5.31 -0.15 4.51
N PRO A 62 5.79 1.02 4.92
CA PRO A 62 4.93 2.06 5.49
C PRO A 62 3.79 2.54 4.55
N LYS A 63 2.69 3.04 5.13
CA LYS A 63 1.50 3.49 4.37
C LYS A 63 1.80 4.58 3.35
N GLU A 64 2.74 5.48 3.64
CA GLU A 64 3.12 6.57 2.73
C GLU A 64 3.65 6.04 1.40
N TRP A 65 4.31 4.89 1.38
CA TRP A 65 4.76 4.25 0.15
C TRP A 65 3.59 3.73 -0.68
N ALA A 66 2.56 3.16 -0.05
CA ALA A 66 1.37 2.72 -0.77
C ALA A 66 0.59 3.90 -1.36
N TYR A 67 0.48 5.02 -0.61
CA TYR A 67 -0.10 6.25 -1.15
C TYR A 67 0.72 6.86 -2.28
N TYR A 68 2.06 6.84 -2.18
CA TYR A 68 2.96 7.24 -3.25
C TYR A 68 2.74 6.42 -4.53
N ARG A 69 2.64 5.08 -4.42
CA ARG A 69 2.36 4.22 -5.58
C ARG A 69 0.96 4.46 -6.17
N LEU A 70 -0.05 4.71 -5.34
CA LEU A 70 -1.38 5.10 -5.84
C LEU A 70 -1.32 6.42 -6.63
N ALA A 71 -0.56 7.40 -6.16
CA ALA A 71 -0.38 8.65 -6.89
C ALA A 71 0.23 8.43 -8.27
N GLN A 72 1.25 7.57 -8.38
CA GLN A 72 1.85 7.19 -9.66
C GLN A 72 0.86 6.48 -10.59
N ILE A 73 0.06 5.55 -10.06
CA ILE A 73 -0.99 4.88 -10.84
C ILE A 73 -2.00 5.90 -11.39
N PHE A 74 -2.51 6.81 -10.55
CA PHE A 74 -3.47 7.82 -11.02
C PHE A 74 -2.84 8.83 -11.97
N LYS A 75 -1.55 9.14 -11.81
CA LYS A 75 -0.77 9.92 -12.78
C LYS A 75 -0.78 9.23 -14.14
N HIS A 76 -0.46 7.94 -14.19
CA HIS A 76 -0.48 7.14 -15.42
C HIS A 76 -1.87 7.05 -16.07
N LYS A 77 -2.93 7.01 -15.26
CA LYS A 77 -4.33 7.11 -15.71
C LYS A 77 -4.75 8.51 -16.18
N LYS A 78 -3.86 9.50 -16.12
CA LYS A 78 -4.15 10.92 -16.40
C LYS A 78 -5.19 11.55 -15.47
N GLU A 79 -5.37 10.98 -14.28
CA GLU A 79 -6.29 11.48 -13.24
C GLU A 79 -5.56 12.40 -12.25
N LYS A 80 -5.18 13.60 -12.72
CA LYS A 80 -4.38 14.58 -11.95
C LYS A 80 -4.91 14.85 -10.55
N THR A 81 -6.21 15.08 -10.39
CA THR A 81 -6.83 15.39 -9.09
C THR A 81 -6.65 14.26 -8.08
N ARG A 82 -6.85 13.00 -8.50
CA ARG A 82 -6.65 11.85 -7.62
C ARG A 82 -5.17 11.60 -7.33
N ALA A 83 -4.30 11.77 -8.33
CA ALA A 83 -2.86 11.69 -8.13
C ALA A 83 -2.38 12.68 -7.06
N LEU A 84 -2.83 13.93 -7.13
CA LEU A 84 -2.56 14.95 -6.10
C LEU A 84 -3.14 14.58 -4.74
N GLN A 85 -4.37 14.04 -4.69
CA GLN A 85 -4.97 13.60 -3.44
C GLN A 85 -4.11 12.55 -2.73
N TYR A 86 -3.63 11.54 -3.47
CA TYR A 86 -2.82 10.46 -2.89
C TYR A 86 -1.40 10.90 -2.55
N ILE A 87 -0.75 11.73 -3.37
CA ILE A 87 0.61 12.19 -3.06
C ILE A 87 0.61 13.09 -1.81
N ASN A 88 -0.44 13.89 -1.63
CA ASN A 88 -0.61 14.69 -0.42
C ASN A 88 -0.83 13.82 0.83
N LYS A 89 -1.53 12.68 0.71
CA LYS A 89 -1.65 11.70 1.82
C LYS A 89 -0.30 11.05 2.17
N ALA A 90 0.55 10.78 1.18
CA ALA A 90 1.90 10.29 1.44
C ALA A 90 2.71 11.34 2.21
N LEU A 91 2.68 12.59 1.76
CA LEU A 91 3.41 13.70 2.38
C LEU A 91 2.86 14.11 3.75
N SER A 92 1.58 13.89 4.03
CA SER A 92 1.01 14.15 5.37
C SER A 92 1.49 13.13 6.40
N LEU A 93 1.83 11.91 5.98
CA LEU A 93 2.41 10.89 6.85
C LEU A 93 3.93 11.06 6.98
N ARG A 94 4.59 11.51 5.91
CA ARG A 94 6.03 11.73 5.88
C ARG A 94 6.36 12.95 5.02
N SER A 95 6.56 14.10 5.66
CA SER A 95 6.77 15.39 4.99
C SER A 95 8.11 15.50 4.26
N ASP A 96 9.14 14.78 4.72
CA ASP A 96 10.48 14.75 4.13
C ASP A 96 10.66 13.69 3.03
N PHE A 97 9.56 13.09 2.55
CA PHE A 97 9.58 12.01 1.57
C PHE A 97 9.98 12.52 0.18
N LYS A 98 11.29 12.63 -0.06
CA LYS A 98 11.91 13.18 -1.27
C LYS A 98 11.29 12.67 -2.57
N GLN A 99 11.04 11.36 -2.68
CA GLN A 99 10.42 10.76 -3.87
C GLN A 99 8.99 11.29 -4.08
N ALA A 100 8.21 11.44 -3.02
CA ALA A 100 6.85 11.97 -3.12
C ALA A 100 6.82 13.47 -3.43
N ILE A 101 7.79 14.24 -2.92
CA ILE A 101 7.94 15.67 -3.25
C ILE A 101 8.22 15.83 -4.75
N ALA A 102 9.19 15.08 -5.28
CA ALA A 102 9.54 15.13 -6.71
C ALA A 102 8.35 14.70 -7.59
N GLU A 103 7.68 13.60 -7.23
CA GLU A 103 6.52 13.10 -7.95
C GLU A 103 5.35 14.10 -7.93
N LYS A 104 5.12 14.79 -6.80
CA LYS A 104 4.09 15.83 -6.71
C LYS A 104 4.35 16.96 -7.71
N ALA A 105 5.60 17.40 -7.86
CA ALA A 105 5.96 18.43 -8.85
C ALA A 105 5.62 17.97 -10.28
N ILE A 106 5.94 16.71 -10.62
CA ILE A 106 5.60 16.12 -11.93
C ILE A 106 4.08 16.08 -12.14
N ILE A 107 3.31 15.65 -11.13
CA ILE A 107 1.85 15.61 -11.22
C ILE A 107 1.27 17.01 -11.42
N GLN A 108 1.84 18.03 -10.76
CA GLN A 108 1.38 19.41 -10.88
C GLN A 108 1.61 19.99 -12.28
N SER A 109 2.64 19.53 -13.00
CA SER A 109 2.97 19.97 -14.36
C SER A 109 2.24 19.21 -15.49
N MET A 110 1.44 18.18 -15.16
CA MET A 110 0.56 17.50 -16.14
C MET A 110 -0.59 18.39 -16.61
#